data_AF-A0A4Q2VUQ4-F1
#
_entry.id   AF-A0A4Q2VUQ4-F1
#
_cell.length_a   1.000
_cell.length_b   1.000
_cell.length_c   1.000
_cell.angle_alpha   90.00
_cell.angle_beta   90.00
_cell.angle_gamma   90.00
#
_symmetry.space_group_name_H-M   'P 1'
#
loop_
_entity.id
_entity.type
_entity.pdbx_description
1 polymer ?
#
loop_
_entity_poly.entity_id
_entity_poly.type
_entity_poly.pdbx_seq_one_letter_code
_entity_poly.pdbx_strand_id
1 'polypeptide(L)'
;MRRFLQIPTRSLTRRLFSQSICQASSGLYKPLNPRTSEIRLLKIPPNASSEFELVTVSLDDEPKYAALSYLWGDPEKYGQVTIKGNTVKIPDNLASAFLCVLSDDSFRSQSHVRYLWADAICINQNDLDERSQQVQLMRRIFQRAHVTFAWVGPKDYSLAFETIKTITKDIYENTPKENAPYKTNFDLEWLRRHPMLCIDRGPDLPNNHLNDPWSAVADFLQHQYWQRVWIFQEIVLANQLVFISPGEANLSWSILRDTPQSVISVANDKKPEFLPDAA
;
A
#
# COMPACT_ATOMS: atom_id res chain seq x y z
N MET A 1 -5.95 20.61 -8.94
CA MET A 1 -4.98 21.13 -7.93
C MET A 1 -3.71 20.31 -8.03
N ARG A 2 -2.54 20.94 -8.22
CA ARG A 2 -1.24 20.24 -8.31
C ARG A 2 -0.72 19.98 -6.89
N ARG A 3 -0.44 18.73 -6.52
CA ARG A 3 0.20 18.37 -5.24
C ARG A 3 1.70 18.17 -5.46
N PHE A 4 2.52 18.94 -4.75
CA PHE A 4 3.97 18.78 -4.69
C PHE A 4 4.33 17.94 -3.48
N LEU A 5 5.10 16.86 -3.69
CA LEU A 5 5.50 15.98 -2.61
C LEU A 5 6.90 16.36 -2.09
N GLN A 6 6.95 16.92 -0.89
CA GLN A 6 8.15 17.02 -0.06
C GLN A 6 7.91 16.22 1.23
N ILE A 7 8.97 15.77 1.90
CA ILE A 7 8.85 15.15 3.22
C ILE A 7 8.14 16.15 4.14
N PRO A 8 7.05 15.78 4.83
CA PRO A 8 6.26 16.74 5.59
C PRO A 8 7.08 17.32 6.75
N THR A 9 7.45 18.60 6.66
CA THR A 9 7.94 19.39 7.79
C THR A 9 6.76 20.06 8.49
N ARG A 10 6.59 19.83 9.79
CA ARG A 10 5.66 20.60 10.64
C ARG A 10 6.13 22.06 10.76
N SER A 11 5.83 22.92 9.78
CA SER A 11 5.56 24.35 9.96
C SER A 11 5.42 25.09 8.61
N LEU A 12 4.40 25.95 8.56
CA LEU A 12 3.99 26.87 7.49
C LEU A 12 5.12 27.64 6.79
N THR A 13 5.08 27.73 5.46
CA THR A 13 4.59 28.93 4.76
C THR A 13 4.58 28.77 3.23
N ARG A 14 3.48 29.25 2.66
CA ARG A 14 3.12 29.33 1.24
C ARG A 14 4.07 30.30 0.52
N ARG A 15 4.81 29.86 -0.50
CA ARG A 15 5.34 30.77 -1.54
C ARG A 15 5.03 30.23 -2.93
N LEU A 16 4.41 31.13 -3.69
CA LEU A 16 4.09 31.01 -5.11
C LEU A 16 5.39 31.04 -5.92
N PHE A 17 5.60 30.06 -6.78
CA PHE A 17 6.42 30.23 -7.98
C PHE A 17 5.69 29.64 -9.17
N SER A 18 5.17 30.55 -10.00
CA SER A 18 4.87 30.29 -11.39
C SER A 18 6.14 30.47 -12.22
N GLN A 19 6.54 29.47 -12.99
CA GLN A 19 6.89 29.62 -14.41
C GLN A 19 7.23 28.26 -15.03
N SER A 20 6.84 28.14 -16.30
CA SER A 20 6.95 27.00 -17.18
C SER A 20 8.36 26.41 -17.25
N ILE A 21 8.49 25.09 -17.13
CA ILE A 21 9.62 24.34 -17.69
C ILE A 21 9.12 22.96 -18.15
N CYS A 22 8.87 22.82 -19.45
CA CYS A 22 9.15 21.59 -20.16
C CYS A 22 10.64 21.63 -20.48
N GLN A 23 11.51 21.00 -19.69
CA GLN A 23 12.90 20.74 -20.07
C GLN A 23 13.27 19.32 -19.71
N ALA A 24 14.00 18.73 -20.65
CA ALA A 24 14.38 17.34 -20.77
C ALA A 24 14.89 16.70 -19.47
N SER A 25 14.39 15.50 -19.22
CA SER A 25 14.86 14.52 -18.23
C SER A 25 16.27 13.96 -18.53
N SER A 26 17.09 14.63 -19.35
CA SER A 26 18.29 14.05 -19.97
C SER A 26 19.41 13.70 -18.98
N GLY A 27 19.33 14.15 -17.73
CA GLY A 27 20.29 13.81 -16.67
C GLY A 27 19.77 12.95 -15.52
N LEU A 28 18.45 12.74 -15.41
CA LEU A 28 17.87 12.03 -14.27
C LEU A 28 18.08 10.51 -14.38
N TYR A 29 17.80 9.95 -15.55
CA TYR A 29 17.87 8.52 -15.80
C TYR A 29 19.19 8.17 -16.48
N LYS A 30 20.12 7.57 -15.73
CA LYS A 30 21.31 6.93 -16.31
C LYS A 30 20.89 5.61 -16.97
N PRO A 31 21.33 5.29 -18.21
CA PRO A 31 20.96 4.04 -18.87
C PRO A 31 21.22 2.82 -17.99
N LEU A 32 20.29 1.86 -17.99
CA LEU A 32 20.45 0.58 -17.29
C LEU A 32 21.13 -0.41 -18.21
N ASN A 33 22.03 -1.22 -17.67
CA ASN A 33 22.64 -2.31 -18.41
C ASN A 33 21.69 -3.52 -18.45
N PRO A 34 21.19 -3.91 -19.64
CA PRO A 34 20.23 -5.01 -19.77
C PRO A 34 20.81 -6.37 -19.39
N ARG A 35 22.15 -6.50 -19.36
CA ARG A 35 22.84 -7.77 -19.09
C ARG A 35 23.01 -8.07 -17.61
N THR A 36 22.84 -7.08 -16.73
CA THR A 36 23.16 -7.17 -15.30
C THR A 36 21.94 -7.02 -14.41
N SER A 37 20.73 -7.27 -14.94
CA SER A 37 19.47 -7.18 -14.17
C SER A 37 19.34 -5.84 -13.41
N GLU A 38 19.84 -4.75 -13.99
CA GLU A 38 19.91 -3.47 -13.30
C GLU A 38 18.53 -2.83 -13.16
N ILE A 39 18.32 -2.23 -11.99
CA ILE A 39 17.14 -1.45 -11.64
C ILE A 39 17.58 -0.13 -11.00
N ARG A 40 16.68 0.86 -10.98
CA ARG A 40 16.86 2.04 -10.15
C ARG A 40 16.04 1.93 -8.89
N LEU A 41 16.57 2.45 -7.79
CA LEU A 41 15.88 2.58 -6.52
C LEU A 41 15.86 4.05 -6.12
N LEU A 42 14.73 4.51 -5.62
CA LEU A 42 14.58 5.82 -5.01
C LEU A 42 15.13 5.79 -3.58
N LYS A 43 16.24 6.47 -3.35
CA LYS A 43 16.81 6.65 -2.03
C LYS A 43 16.00 7.71 -1.27
N ILE A 44 15.37 7.28 -0.19
CA ILE A 44 14.63 8.12 0.75
C ILE A 44 15.66 8.77 1.69
N PRO A 45 15.74 10.11 1.73
CA PRO A 45 16.71 10.79 2.57
C PRO A 45 16.37 10.64 4.07
N PRO A 46 17.39 10.67 4.94
CA PRO A 46 17.17 10.55 6.38
C PRO A 46 16.46 11.79 6.96
N ASN A 47 16.67 12.96 6.37
CA ASN A 47 16.14 14.24 6.84
C ASN A 47 15.33 14.92 5.75
N ALA A 48 14.30 15.67 6.14
CA ALA A 48 13.40 16.36 5.21
C ALA A 48 14.10 17.42 4.34
N SER A 49 15.26 17.91 4.80
CA SER A 49 16.07 18.92 4.10
C SER A 49 16.93 18.35 2.97
N SER A 50 17.05 17.02 2.86
CA SER A 50 17.83 16.37 1.82
C SER A 50 16.92 15.94 0.67
N GLU A 51 17.46 15.97 -0.55
CA GLU A 51 16.70 15.63 -1.76
C GLU A 51 16.66 14.12 -2.01
N PHE A 52 15.62 13.66 -2.71
CA PHE A 52 15.55 12.30 -3.22
C PHE A 52 16.62 12.05 -4.29
N GLU A 53 17.08 10.82 -4.40
CA GLU A 53 18.10 10.38 -5.36
C GLU A 53 17.69 9.05 -5.99
N LEU A 54 17.89 8.90 -7.30
CA LEU A 54 17.85 7.58 -7.96
C LEU A 54 19.24 6.95 -7.93
N VAL A 55 19.32 5.71 -7.46
CA VAL A 55 20.55 4.91 -7.41
C VAL A 55 20.35 3.67 -8.27
N THR A 56 21.28 3.39 -9.17
CA THR A 56 21.29 2.15 -9.97
C THR A 56 21.94 1.03 -9.17
N VAL A 57 21.29 -0.13 -9.14
CA VAL A 57 21.79 -1.36 -8.49
C VAL A 57 21.50 -2.56 -9.39
N SER A 58 22.26 -3.64 -9.25
CA SER A 58 21.86 -4.93 -9.83
C SER A 58 20.92 -5.65 -8.88
N LEU A 59 19.87 -6.28 -9.41
CA LEU A 59 19.08 -7.23 -8.63
C LEU A 59 19.93 -8.40 -8.14
N ASP A 60 20.96 -8.80 -8.88
CA ASP A 60 21.82 -9.95 -8.60
C ASP A 60 22.66 -9.76 -7.31
N ASP A 61 22.93 -8.51 -6.93
CA ASP A 61 23.62 -8.14 -5.67
C ASP A 61 22.72 -8.20 -4.43
N GLU A 62 21.47 -8.66 -4.59
CA GLU A 62 20.47 -8.79 -3.52
C GLU A 62 20.27 -7.51 -2.68
N PRO A 63 20.01 -6.35 -3.32
CA PRO A 63 19.86 -5.09 -2.60
C PRO A 63 18.64 -5.15 -1.67
N LYS A 64 18.76 -4.52 -0.49
CA LYS A 64 17.64 -4.40 0.46
C LYS A 64 16.81 -3.16 0.14
N TYR A 65 15.62 -3.36 -0.42
CA TYR A 65 14.66 -2.29 -0.76
C TYR A 65 13.21 -2.70 -0.50
N ALA A 66 12.32 -1.72 -0.50
CA ALA A 66 10.88 -1.90 -0.45
C ALA A 66 10.31 -1.66 -1.86
N ALA A 67 9.28 -2.40 -2.24
CA ALA A 67 8.54 -2.15 -3.47
C ALA A 67 7.16 -1.56 -3.14
N LEU A 68 6.65 -0.69 -4.01
CA LEU A 68 5.32 -0.10 -3.88
C LEU A 68 4.42 -0.61 -5.01
N SER A 69 3.39 -1.34 -4.64
CA SER A 69 2.31 -1.81 -5.52
C SER A 69 1.12 -0.86 -5.38
N TYR A 70 0.67 -0.28 -6.49
CA TYR A 70 -0.43 0.69 -6.50
C TYR A 70 -1.14 0.70 -7.86
N LEU A 71 -2.40 1.14 -7.88
CA LEU A 71 -3.13 1.39 -9.12
C LEU A 71 -2.67 2.70 -9.75
N TRP A 72 -2.31 2.70 -11.02
CA TRP A 72 -1.99 3.96 -11.72
C TRP A 72 -3.18 4.92 -11.74
N GLY A 73 -4.40 4.40 -11.87
CA GLY A 73 -5.62 5.18 -11.84
C GLY A 73 -5.80 6.01 -13.11
N ASP A 74 -6.42 7.18 -12.96
CA ASP A 74 -6.73 8.11 -14.04
C ASP A 74 -5.45 8.80 -14.56
N PRO A 75 -5.06 8.62 -15.84
CA PRO A 75 -3.83 9.19 -16.41
C PRO A 75 -3.86 10.73 -16.47
N GLU A 76 -5.03 11.36 -16.37
CA GLU A 76 -5.17 12.82 -16.33
C GLU A 76 -4.82 13.39 -14.94
N LYS A 77 -4.88 12.57 -13.89
CA LYS A 77 -4.56 12.96 -12.51
C LYS A 77 -3.12 12.60 -12.16
N TYR A 78 -2.37 13.59 -11.68
CA TYR A 78 -0.97 13.42 -11.37
C TYR A 78 -0.50 14.25 -10.18
N GLY A 79 0.46 13.69 -9.45
CA GLY A 79 1.31 14.40 -8.52
C GLY A 79 2.70 14.66 -9.10
N GLN A 80 3.56 15.24 -8.27
CA GLN A 80 4.95 15.53 -8.64
C GLN A 80 5.92 15.19 -7.50
N VAL A 81 7.07 14.65 -7.85
CA VAL A 81 8.20 14.43 -6.93
C VAL A 81 9.46 15.08 -7.50
N THR A 82 10.26 15.72 -6.64
CA THR A 82 11.53 16.35 -7.04
C THR A 82 12.70 15.48 -6.63
N ILE A 83 13.52 15.08 -7.59
CA ILE A 83 14.66 14.18 -7.42
C ILE A 83 15.91 14.90 -7.95
N LYS A 84 16.87 15.22 -7.09
CA LYS A 84 18.08 16.01 -7.45
C LYS A 84 17.75 17.23 -8.31
N GLY A 85 16.82 18.08 -7.86
CA GLY A 85 16.32 19.24 -8.61
C GLY A 85 15.44 18.95 -9.85
N ASN A 86 15.27 17.69 -10.27
CA ASN A 86 14.43 17.32 -11.42
C ASN A 86 13.01 16.98 -10.95
N THR A 87 12.00 17.65 -11.52
CA THR A 87 10.60 17.37 -11.19
C THR A 87 10.02 16.31 -12.11
N VAL A 88 9.59 15.19 -11.53
CA VAL A 88 8.99 14.06 -12.22
C VAL A 88 7.48 14.05 -11.99
N LYS A 89 6.71 13.93 -13.08
CA LYS A 89 5.26 13.72 -13.04
C LYS A 89 4.99 12.25 -12.70
N ILE A 90 4.17 12.00 -11.68
CA ILE A 90 3.80 10.65 -11.24
C ILE A 90 2.28 10.50 -11.16
N PRO A 91 1.72 9.28 -11.31
CA PRO A 91 0.29 9.05 -11.10
C PRO A 91 -0.16 9.56 -9.72
N ASP A 92 -1.37 10.14 -9.62
CA ASP A 92 -1.87 10.72 -8.36
C ASP A 92 -2.02 9.67 -7.23
N ASN A 93 -2.36 8.44 -7.60
CA ASN A 93 -2.38 7.33 -6.67
C ASN A 93 -0.98 6.99 -6.14
N LEU A 94 0.06 7.04 -6.98
CA LEU A 94 1.45 6.89 -6.51
C LEU A 94 1.80 8.03 -5.56
N ALA A 95 1.39 9.26 -5.89
CA ALA A 95 1.67 10.40 -5.04
C ALA A 95 1.09 10.24 -3.63
N SER A 96 -0.14 9.75 -3.55
CA SER A 96 -0.82 9.48 -2.27
C SER A 96 -0.18 8.31 -1.52
N ALA A 97 0.11 7.21 -2.22
CA ALA A 97 0.80 6.05 -1.67
C ALA A 97 2.19 6.42 -1.12
N PHE A 98 2.93 7.22 -1.87
CA PHE A 98 4.26 7.69 -1.49
C PHE A 98 4.21 8.57 -0.24
N LEU A 99 3.24 9.47 -0.12
CA LEU A 99 3.04 10.26 1.10
C LEU A 99 2.72 9.40 2.32
N CYS A 100 1.85 8.40 2.16
CA CYS A 100 1.52 7.46 3.23
C CYS A 100 2.78 6.74 3.72
N VAL A 101 3.55 6.16 2.81
CA VAL A 101 4.82 5.47 3.11
C VAL A 101 5.83 6.40 3.81
N LEU A 102 5.95 7.66 3.37
CA LEU A 102 6.90 8.61 3.96
C LEU A 102 6.46 9.16 5.34
N SER A 103 5.15 9.17 5.61
CA SER A 103 4.58 9.69 6.85
C SER A 103 4.48 8.62 7.93
N ASP A 104 4.60 7.35 7.56
CA ASP A 104 4.53 6.23 8.48
C ASP A 104 5.88 6.04 9.21
N ASP A 105 5.93 6.41 10.49
CA ASP A 105 7.11 6.19 11.34
C ASP A 105 7.40 4.70 11.54
N SER A 106 6.40 3.82 11.43
CA SER A 106 6.61 2.37 11.43
C SER A 106 7.34 1.93 10.16
N PHE A 107 7.07 2.53 9.00
CA PHE A 107 7.87 2.31 7.79
C PHE A 107 9.33 2.74 8.02
N ARG A 108 9.57 3.91 8.63
CA ARG A 108 10.95 4.41 8.87
C ARG A 108 11.71 3.61 9.93
N SER A 109 11.01 3.08 10.93
CA SER A 109 11.60 2.38 12.10
C SER A 109 11.66 0.85 11.94
N GLN A 110 10.60 0.21 11.43
CA GLN A 110 10.52 -1.25 11.31
C GLN A 110 11.27 -1.78 10.09
N SER A 111 11.24 -1.07 8.96
CA SER A 111 11.83 -1.60 7.72
C SER A 111 13.35 -1.41 7.64
N HIS A 112 13.90 -0.37 8.29
CA HIS A 112 15.27 0.14 8.03
C HIS A 112 15.55 0.36 6.53
N VAL A 113 14.51 0.39 5.69
CA VAL A 113 14.66 0.46 4.24
C VAL A 113 14.82 1.92 3.85
N ARG A 114 15.97 2.24 3.25
CA ARG A 114 16.28 3.55 2.68
C ARG A 114 15.96 3.66 1.19
N TYR A 115 15.50 2.57 0.59
CA TYR A 115 15.35 2.44 -0.85
C TYR A 115 13.95 1.96 -1.19
N LEU A 116 13.25 2.72 -2.02
CA LEU A 116 11.92 2.39 -2.51
C LEU A 116 11.97 2.18 -4.03
N TRP A 117 11.32 1.12 -4.49
CA TRP A 117 11.04 0.91 -5.90
C TRP A 117 9.57 1.19 -6.20
N ALA A 118 9.33 2.06 -7.18
CA ALA A 118 8.03 2.30 -7.78
C ALA A 118 8.23 2.51 -9.28
N ASP A 119 7.55 1.74 -10.11
CA ASP A 119 7.68 1.71 -11.57
C ASP A 119 7.66 3.11 -12.23
N ALA A 120 6.71 3.98 -11.89
CA ALA A 120 6.58 5.31 -12.49
C ALA A 120 7.70 6.30 -12.09
N ILE A 121 8.53 5.96 -11.08
CA ILE A 121 9.69 6.76 -10.65
C ILE A 121 11.01 6.11 -11.06
N CYS A 122 11.10 4.79 -10.94
CA CYS A 122 12.37 4.06 -11.11
C CYS A 122 12.66 3.67 -12.57
N ILE A 123 11.60 3.56 -13.38
CA ILE A 123 11.69 3.28 -14.81
C ILE A 123 11.56 4.59 -15.59
N ASN A 124 12.43 4.78 -16.57
CA ASN A 124 12.30 5.86 -17.53
C ASN A 124 11.12 5.57 -18.46
N GLN A 125 9.95 6.14 -18.13
CA GLN A 125 8.70 5.90 -18.87
C GLN A 125 8.74 6.37 -20.33
N ASN A 126 9.70 7.23 -20.69
CA ASN A 126 9.90 7.73 -22.05
C ASN A 126 10.82 6.84 -22.91
N ASP A 127 11.44 5.82 -22.31
CA ASP A 127 12.28 4.85 -23.01
C ASP A 127 11.53 3.50 -23.10
N LEU A 128 11.05 3.18 -24.30
CA LEU A 128 10.23 1.99 -24.54
C LEU A 128 11.03 0.70 -24.40
N ASP A 129 12.33 0.72 -24.72
CA ASP A 129 13.19 -0.45 -24.61
C ASP A 129 13.48 -0.73 -23.13
N GLU A 130 13.83 0.31 -22.37
CA GLU A 130 13.99 0.20 -20.92
C GLU A 130 12.70 -0.29 -20.27
N ARG A 131 11.54 0.32 -20.60
CA ARG A 131 10.25 -0.09 -20.03
C ARG A 131 9.97 -1.57 -20.30
N SER A 132 10.21 -2.04 -21.51
CA SER A 132 9.98 -3.44 -21.88
C SER A 132 10.90 -4.38 -21.09
N GLN A 133 12.18 -4.01 -20.93
CA GLN A 133 13.14 -4.78 -20.13
C GLN A 133 12.76 -4.83 -18.64
N GLN A 134 12.37 -3.69 -18.07
CA GLN A 134 11.98 -3.60 -16.66
C GLN A 134 10.68 -4.36 -16.37
N VAL A 135 9.72 -4.37 -17.31
CA VAL A 135 8.51 -5.21 -17.22
C VAL A 135 8.88 -6.70 -17.14
N GLN A 136 9.87 -7.17 -17.91
CA GLN A 136 10.35 -8.55 -17.81
C GLN A 136 11.00 -8.86 -16.44
N LEU A 137 11.54 -7.84 -15.76
CA LEU A 137 12.13 -7.97 -14.43
C LEU A 137 11.11 -7.85 -13.28
N MET A 138 9.88 -7.39 -13.51
CA MET A 138 8.89 -7.12 -12.44
C MET A 138 8.74 -8.28 -11.45
N ARG A 139 8.63 -9.51 -11.95
CA ARG A 139 8.60 -10.71 -11.11
C ARG A 139 9.77 -10.76 -10.12
N ARG A 140 10.99 -10.55 -10.59
CA ARG A 140 12.21 -10.59 -9.75
C ARG A 140 12.26 -9.39 -8.81
N ILE A 141 11.79 -8.23 -9.25
CA ILE A 141 11.76 -7.01 -8.45
C ILE A 141 10.86 -7.19 -7.23
N PHE A 142 9.62 -7.67 -7.40
CA PHE A 142 8.72 -7.88 -6.26
C PHE A 142 9.16 -9.07 -5.40
N GLN A 143 9.68 -10.14 -6.02
CA GLN A 143 10.19 -11.31 -5.28
C GLN A 143 11.41 -11.01 -4.41
N ARG A 144 12.33 -10.14 -4.88
CA ARG A 144 13.54 -9.77 -4.13
C ARG A 144 13.35 -8.57 -3.20
N ALA A 145 12.21 -7.88 -3.27
CA ALA A 145 11.91 -6.80 -2.33
C ALA A 145 11.87 -7.35 -0.89
N HIS A 146 12.49 -6.63 0.04
CA HIS A 146 12.45 -6.97 1.46
C HIS A 146 11.01 -6.94 1.99
N VAL A 147 10.25 -5.96 1.53
CA VAL A 147 8.82 -5.81 1.79
C VAL A 147 8.16 -5.13 0.60
N THR A 148 6.94 -5.54 0.29
CA THR A 148 6.08 -4.85 -0.68
C THR A 148 4.94 -4.19 0.06
N PHE A 149 4.74 -2.90 -0.20
CA PHE A 149 3.61 -2.14 0.27
C PHE A 149 2.53 -2.12 -0.80
N ALA A 150 1.36 -2.61 -0.47
CA ALA A 150 0.18 -2.61 -1.32
C ALA A 150 -0.70 -1.41 -0.96
N TRP A 151 -0.62 -0.34 -1.75
CA TRP A 151 -1.51 0.79 -1.62
C TRP A 151 -2.89 0.46 -2.17
N VAL A 152 -3.88 0.42 -1.28
CA VAL A 152 -5.26 0.03 -1.63
C VAL A 152 -6.17 1.22 -1.90
N GLY A 153 -5.60 2.41 -2.07
CA GLY A 153 -6.32 3.58 -2.55
C GLY A 153 -6.50 4.68 -1.49
N PRO A 154 -7.16 5.78 -1.86
CA PRO A 154 -7.28 6.98 -1.02
C PRO A 154 -8.36 6.85 0.07
N LYS A 155 -9.08 5.74 0.15
CA LYS A 155 -10.03 5.46 1.23
C LYS A 155 -9.27 4.92 2.43
N ASP A 156 -9.63 5.38 3.62
CA ASP A 156 -9.09 4.83 4.87
C ASP A 156 -9.71 3.46 5.17
N TYR A 157 -8.87 2.43 5.21
CA TYR A 157 -9.26 1.05 5.51
C TYR A 157 -8.84 0.63 6.92
N SER A 158 -8.49 1.57 7.79
CA SER A 158 -8.00 1.25 9.13
C SER A 158 -9.00 0.41 9.93
N LEU A 159 -10.29 0.74 9.83
CA LEU A 159 -11.34 -0.04 10.49
C LEU A 159 -11.37 -1.49 9.98
N ALA A 160 -11.25 -1.71 8.67
CA ALA A 160 -11.21 -3.04 8.08
C ALA A 160 -9.98 -3.82 8.57
N PHE A 161 -8.81 -3.18 8.55
CA PHE A 161 -7.54 -3.79 8.96
C PHE A 161 -7.55 -4.20 10.42
N GLU A 162 -7.99 -3.31 11.32
CA GLU A 162 -8.08 -3.61 12.76
C GLU A 162 -9.15 -4.67 13.05
N THR A 163 -10.25 -4.67 12.30
CA THR A 163 -11.28 -5.72 12.40
C THR A 163 -10.71 -7.09 12.04
N ILE A 164 -10.01 -7.20 10.90
CA ILE A 164 -9.37 -8.45 10.47
C ILE A 164 -8.34 -8.90 11.51
N LYS A 165 -7.47 -8.00 11.99
CA LYS A 165 -6.48 -8.33 13.04
C LYS A 165 -7.14 -8.84 14.31
N THR A 166 -8.20 -8.19 14.77
CA THR A 166 -8.92 -8.55 15.99
C THR A 166 -9.50 -9.96 15.88
N ILE A 167 -10.17 -10.24 14.76
CA ILE A 167 -10.78 -11.55 14.50
C ILE A 167 -9.69 -12.64 14.43
N THR A 168 -8.62 -12.42 13.65
CA THR A 168 -7.54 -13.40 13.49
C THR A 168 -6.81 -13.67 14.81
N LYS A 169 -6.56 -12.62 15.60
CA LYS A 169 -5.96 -12.77 16.94
C LYS A 169 -6.84 -13.61 17.86
N ASP A 170 -8.14 -13.33 17.91
CA ASP A 170 -9.09 -14.07 18.74
C ASP A 170 -9.12 -15.56 18.40
N ILE A 171 -9.12 -15.87 17.10
CA ILE A 171 -9.09 -17.23 16.61
C ILE A 171 -7.79 -17.91 17.04
N TYR A 172 -6.65 -17.26 16.87
CA TYR A 172 -5.37 -17.84 17.26
C TYR A 172 -5.28 -18.12 18.77
N GLU A 173 -5.79 -17.21 19.60
CA GLU A 173 -5.73 -17.32 21.06
C GLU A 173 -6.74 -18.32 21.65
N ASN A 174 -7.89 -18.50 21.00
CA ASN A 174 -8.98 -19.33 21.52
C ASN A 174 -9.20 -20.67 20.78
N THR A 175 -8.40 -20.98 19.74
CA THR A 175 -8.49 -22.28 19.06
C THR A 175 -7.62 -23.33 19.78
N PRO A 176 -8.16 -24.52 20.11
CA PRO A 176 -7.36 -25.62 20.65
C PRO A 176 -6.25 -26.00 19.66
N LYS A 177 -5.01 -26.16 20.15
CA LYS A 177 -3.82 -26.45 19.33
C LYS A 177 -3.82 -27.85 18.66
N GLU A 178 -4.87 -28.64 18.83
CA GLU A 178 -4.95 -30.03 18.34
C GLU A 178 -6.19 -30.28 17.46
N ASN A 179 -5.93 -30.59 16.17
CA ASN A 179 -6.74 -31.42 15.24
C ASN A 179 -8.27 -31.22 15.13
N ALA A 180 -8.86 -30.13 15.60
CA ALA A 180 -10.26 -29.83 15.32
C ALA A 180 -10.41 -29.10 13.98
N PRO A 181 -11.28 -29.57 13.06
CA PRO A 181 -11.58 -28.83 11.84
C PRO A 181 -12.15 -27.45 12.21
N TYR A 182 -11.57 -26.40 11.62
CA TYR A 182 -11.93 -24.99 11.83
C TYR A 182 -13.46 -24.79 11.79
N LYS A 183 -14.07 -24.70 12.97
CA LYS A 183 -15.43 -24.18 13.16
C LYS A 183 -15.37 -23.17 14.27
N THR A 184 -14.84 -21.98 13.96
CA THR A 184 -15.14 -20.81 14.78
C THR A 184 -16.64 -20.57 14.65
N ASN A 185 -17.41 -20.94 15.68
CA ASN A 185 -18.80 -20.53 15.75
C ASN A 185 -18.82 -19.05 16.13
N PHE A 186 -19.22 -18.19 15.20
CA PHE A 186 -19.50 -16.76 15.46
C PHE A 186 -20.82 -16.62 16.22
N ASP A 187 -20.89 -17.24 17.41
CA ASP A 187 -22.07 -17.22 18.27
C ASP A 187 -22.15 -15.94 19.12
N LEU A 188 -23.23 -15.82 19.90
CA LEU A 188 -23.46 -14.64 20.76
C LEU A 188 -22.39 -14.47 21.84
N GLU A 189 -21.76 -15.55 22.33
CA GLU A 189 -20.67 -15.46 23.30
C GLU A 189 -19.40 -14.91 22.64
N TRP A 190 -19.13 -15.29 21.39
CA TRP A 190 -18.06 -14.68 20.59
C TRP A 190 -18.30 -13.17 20.39
N LEU A 191 -19.50 -12.76 19.99
CA LEU A 191 -19.84 -11.33 19.80
C LEU A 191 -19.75 -10.53 21.10
N ARG A 192 -20.14 -11.12 22.24
CA ARG A 192 -20.02 -10.47 23.57
C ARG A 192 -18.58 -10.15 23.97
N ARG A 193 -17.60 -10.95 23.51
CA ARG A 193 -16.17 -10.69 23.75
C ARG A 193 -15.62 -9.58 22.85
N HIS A 194 -16.31 -9.29 21.73
CA HIS A 194 -15.91 -8.29 20.75
C HIS A 194 -17.03 -7.29 20.46
N PRO A 195 -17.53 -6.55 21.48
CA PRO A 195 -18.66 -5.64 21.30
C PRO A 195 -18.37 -4.54 20.26
N MET A 196 -17.10 -4.19 20.07
CA MET A 196 -16.63 -3.25 19.04
C MET A 196 -16.99 -3.69 17.61
N LEU A 197 -17.14 -4.99 17.35
CA LEU A 197 -17.53 -5.54 16.05
C LEU A 197 -19.03 -5.37 15.75
N CYS A 198 -19.82 -5.00 16.75
CA CYS A 198 -21.27 -4.80 16.65
C CYS A 198 -21.67 -3.31 16.68
N ILE A 199 -20.71 -2.39 16.81
CA ILE A 199 -20.99 -0.96 16.89
C ILE A 199 -21.29 -0.43 15.50
N ASP A 200 -22.55 -0.04 15.27
CA ASP A 200 -22.91 0.90 14.22
C ASP A 200 -22.61 2.32 14.72
N ARG A 201 -21.63 2.98 14.09
CA ARG A 201 -21.21 4.32 14.49
C ARG A 201 -22.12 5.44 13.95
N GLY A 202 -23.18 5.10 13.21
CA GLY A 202 -24.17 6.03 12.71
C GLY A 202 -23.67 6.95 11.57
N PRO A 203 -24.57 7.69 10.91
CA PRO A 203 -24.28 8.49 9.70
C PRO A 203 -23.63 9.86 9.95
N ASP A 204 -23.31 10.22 11.20
CA ASP A 204 -22.90 11.59 11.56
C ASP A 204 -21.38 11.77 11.76
N LEU A 205 -20.57 10.75 11.45
CA LEU A 205 -19.11 10.87 11.50
C LEU A 205 -18.52 11.33 10.16
N PRO A 206 -17.53 12.25 10.18
CA PRO A 206 -16.86 12.70 8.96
C PRO A 206 -15.93 11.61 8.42
N ASN A 207 -16.49 10.63 7.69
CA ASN A 207 -15.87 9.68 6.72
C ASN A 207 -16.86 8.52 6.44
N ASN A 208 -18.06 8.89 5.99
CA ASN A 208 -19.34 8.17 5.94
C ASN A 208 -19.46 6.92 5.03
N HIS A 209 -18.48 6.03 4.96
CA HIS A 209 -18.62 4.81 4.15
C HIS A 209 -18.42 3.51 4.91
N LEU A 210 -17.93 3.53 6.15
CA LEU A 210 -17.63 2.32 6.93
C LEU A 210 -18.13 2.52 8.36
N ASN A 211 -19.44 2.63 8.52
CA ASN A 211 -20.08 2.86 9.82
C ASN A 211 -20.16 1.58 10.66
N ASP A 212 -19.97 0.42 10.03
CA ASP A 212 -19.84 -0.88 10.68
C ASP A 212 -18.56 -1.63 10.24
N PRO A 213 -17.93 -2.38 11.17
CA PRO A 213 -16.73 -3.18 10.92
C PRO A 213 -16.82 -4.19 9.76
N TRP A 214 -18.00 -4.78 9.52
CA TRP A 214 -18.16 -5.84 8.52
C TRP A 214 -18.23 -5.28 7.11
N SER A 215 -18.97 -4.19 6.90
CA SER A 215 -18.95 -3.44 5.65
C SER A 215 -17.57 -2.89 5.34
N ALA A 216 -16.78 -2.51 6.36
CA ALA A 216 -15.37 -2.14 6.21
C ALA A 216 -14.53 -3.25 5.59
N VAL A 217 -14.66 -4.46 6.11
CA VAL A 217 -13.97 -5.63 5.58
C VAL A 217 -14.48 -5.99 4.18
N ALA A 218 -15.79 -5.99 3.97
CA ALA A 218 -16.41 -6.29 2.69
C ALA A 218 -15.90 -5.37 1.57
N ASP A 219 -15.92 -4.07 1.83
CA ASP A 219 -15.49 -3.04 0.88
C ASP A 219 -13.99 -3.17 0.56
N PHE A 220 -13.15 -3.48 1.56
CA PHE A 220 -11.74 -3.78 1.34
C PHE A 220 -11.54 -5.00 0.44
N LEU A 221 -12.24 -6.10 0.70
CA LEU A 221 -12.10 -7.36 -0.06
C LEU A 221 -12.67 -7.28 -1.48
N GLN A 222 -13.63 -6.39 -1.72
CA GLN A 222 -14.23 -6.15 -3.04
C GLN A 222 -13.52 -5.04 -3.83
N HIS A 223 -12.48 -4.42 -3.24
CA HIS A 223 -11.81 -3.30 -3.85
C HIS A 223 -11.15 -3.67 -5.21
N GLN A 224 -11.20 -2.75 -6.17
CA GLN A 224 -10.62 -2.90 -7.51
C GLN A 224 -9.12 -3.27 -7.53
N TYR A 225 -8.41 -3.04 -6.42
CA TYR A 225 -7.02 -3.45 -6.27
C TYR A 225 -6.84 -4.96 -6.51
N TRP A 226 -7.81 -5.79 -6.10
CA TRP A 226 -7.78 -7.25 -6.27
C TRP A 226 -7.96 -7.73 -7.72
N GLN A 227 -8.49 -6.87 -8.60
CA GLN A 227 -8.82 -7.21 -9.99
C GLN A 227 -7.68 -6.92 -10.97
N ARG A 228 -6.51 -6.49 -10.46
CA ARG A 228 -5.38 -6.07 -11.30
C ARG A 228 -4.72 -7.27 -11.96
N VAL A 229 -4.48 -7.18 -13.27
CA VAL A 229 -3.78 -8.21 -14.06
C VAL A 229 -2.40 -8.56 -13.47
N TRP A 230 -1.70 -7.57 -12.90
CA TRP A 230 -0.35 -7.75 -12.34
C TRP A 230 -0.34 -8.22 -10.88
N ILE A 231 -1.50 -8.44 -10.26
CA ILE A 231 -1.61 -8.83 -8.84
C ILE A 231 -0.78 -10.09 -8.54
N PHE A 232 -0.71 -11.03 -9.47
CA PHE A 232 0.06 -12.24 -9.29
C PHE A 232 1.56 -11.96 -9.17
N GLN A 233 2.11 -11.04 -9.95
CA GLN A 233 3.53 -10.70 -9.87
C GLN A 233 3.86 -9.83 -8.67
N GLU A 234 2.94 -8.94 -8.29
CA GLU A 234 3.15 -7.93 -7.25
C GLU A 234 2.86 -8.45 -5.83
N ILE A 235 1.90 -9.37 -5.67
CA ILE A 235 1.42 -9.85 -4.38
C ILE A 235 1.82 -11.29 -4.13
N VAL A 236 1.52 -12.20 -5.07
CA VAL A 236 1.74 -13.64 -4.83
C VAL A 236 3.23 -13.97 -4.70
N LEU A 237 4.10 -13.17 -5.33
CA LEU A 237 5.54 -13.40 -5.30
C LEU A 237 6.28 -12.56 -4.26
N ALA A 238 5.62 -11.62 -3.59
CA ALA A 238 6.26 -10.79 -2.57
C ALA A 238 6.67 -11.65 -1.36
N ASN A 239 7.91 -11.49 -0.89
CA ASN A 239 8.39 -12.20 0.29
C ASN A 239 7.64 -11.77 1.57
N GLN A 240 7.40 -10.47 1.69
CA GLN A 240 6.54 -9.88 2.72
C GLN A 240 5.65 -8.84 2.05
N LEU A 241 4.35 -8.88 2.36
CA LEU A 241 3.35 -7.98 1.80
C LEU A 241 2.55 -7.31 2.91
N VAL A 242 2.43 -5.98 2.83
CA VAL A 242 1.69 -5.15 3.79
C VAL A 242 0.75 -4.21 3.03
N PHE A 243 -0.55 -4.31 3.27
CA PHE A 243 -1.55 -3.39 2.77
C PHE A 243 -1.53 -2.09 3.57
N ILE A 244 -1.56 -0.96 2.86
CA ILE A 244 -1.52 0.38 3.42
C ILE A 244 -2.62 1.28 2.82
N SER A 245 -3.10 2.21 3.63
CA SER A 245 -4.13 3.21 3.30
C SER A 245 -3.81 4.53 4.05
N PRO A 246 -4.52 5.66 3.81
CA PRO A 246 -4.21 6.94 4.46
C PRO A 246 -4.25 6.96 5.99
N GLY A 247 -4.86 5.97 6.65
CA GLY A 247 -4.93 5.89 8.12
C GLY A 247 -3.70 5.25 8.77
N GLU A 248 -3.72 5.12 10.10
CA GLU A 248 -2.57 4.66 10.89
C GLU A 248 -2.43 3.13 10.93
N ALA A 249 -3.47 2.39 10.51
CA ALA A 249 -3.41 0.94 10.46
C ALA A 249 -2.94 0.44 9.10
N ASN A 250 -2.20 -0.66 9.13
CA ASN A 250 -1.81 -1.47 7.99
C ASN A 250 -2.24 -2.93 8.21
N LEU A 251 -2.22 -3.76 7.17
CA LEU A 251 -2.55 -5.18 7.28
C LEU A 251 -1.49 -6.04 6.60
N SER A 252 -0.85 -6.94 7.34
CA SER A 252 0.08 -7.91 6.75
C SER A 252 -0.67 -9.04 6.04
N TRP A 253 -0.14 -9.49 4.90
CA TRP A 253 -0.73 -10.61 4.15
C TRP A 253 -0.82 -11.90 4.96
N SER A 254 0.13 -12.18 5.86
CA SER A 254 0.07 -13.34 6.75
C SER A 254 -1.21 -13.34 7.60
N ILE A 255 -1.57 -12.19 8.17
CA ILE A 255 -2.78 -12.02 8.97
C ILE A 255 -4.02 -12.26 8.12
N LEU A 256 -4.07 -11.68 6.91
CA LEU A 256 -5.20 -11.85 6.01
C LEU A 256 -5.36 -13.31 5.54
N ARG A 257 -4.25 -13.97 5.18
CA ARG A 257 -4.23 -15.39 4.77
C ARG A 257 -4.69 -16.31 5.91
N ASP A 258 -4.28 -16.01 7.13
CA ASP A 258 -4.61 -16.82 8.31
C ASP A 258 -6.03 -16.53 8.84
N THR A 259 -6.74 -15.56 8.24
CA THR A 259 -8.16 -15.29 8.52
C THR A 259 -9.02 -16.38 7.89
N PRO A 260 -9.88 -17.10 8.64
CA PRO A 260 -10.70 -18.17 8.09
C PRO A 260 -11.64 -17.70 6.98
N GLN A 261 -11.84 -18.58 6.00
CA GLN A 261 -12.69 -18.31 4.84
C GLN A 261 -14.16 -18.03 5.22
N SER A 262 -14.61 -18.53 6.38
CA SER A 262 -15.92 -18.23 6.95
C SER A 262 -16.09 -16.77 7.40
N VAL A 263 -15.01 -16.11 7.85
CA VAL A 263 -15.04 -14.66 8.16
C VAL A 263 -15.17 -13.87 6.88
N ILE A 264 -14.40 -14.28 5.86
CA ILE A 264 -14.41 -13.66 4.54
C ILE A 264 -15.79 -13.81 3.89
N SER A 265 -16.45 -14.97 4.04
CA SER A 265 -17.81 -15.16 3.56
C SER A 265 -18.82 -14.31 4.33
N VAL A 266 -18.73 -14.23 5.66
CA VAL A 266 -19.62 -13.38 6.48
C VAL A 266 -19.46 -11.89 6.18
N ALA A 267 -18.26 -11.43 5.83
CA ALA A 267 -18.06 -10.06 5.38
C ALA A 267 -18.65 -9.83 3.97
N ASN A 268 -18.53 -10.80 3.07
CA ASN A 268 -19.03 -10.68 1.70
C ASN A 268 -20.56 -10.80 1.60
N ASP A 269 -21.15 -11.67 2.42
CA ASP A 269 -22.59 -11.77 2.61
C ASP A 269 -23.01 -10.62 3.53
N LYS A 270 -23.39 -9.48 2.93
CA LYS A 270 -23.79 -8.25 3.65
C LYS A 270 -24.57 -8.57 4.93
N LYS A 271 -23.87 -8.50 6.07
CA LYS A 271 -24.35 -8.78 7.43
C LYS A 271 -24.76 -10.26 7.65
N PRO A 272 -24.19 -10.98 8.63
CA PRO A 272 -24.78 -12.24 9.05
C PRO A 272 -26.20 -11.98 9.59
N GLU A 273 -27.20 -12.73 9.10
CA GLU A 273 -28.65 -12.61 9.39
C GLU A 273 -29.05 -12.70 10.89
N PHE A 274 -28.09 -12.74 11.82
CA PHE A 274 -28.34 -12.93 13.25
C PHE A 274 -28.67 -11.65 14.03
N LEU A 275 -28.65 -10.47 13.41
CA LEU A 275 -29.04 -9.22 14.06
C LEU A 275 -30.42 -8.79 13.55
N PRO A 276 -31.48 -8.87 14.38
CA PRO A 276 -32.81 -8.45 13.98
C PRO A 276 -32.77 -6.99 13.54
N ASP A 277 -33.54 -6.66 12.50
CA ASP A 277 -33.73 -5.29 12.07
C ASP A 277 -34.19 -4.47 13.28
N ALA A 278 -33.37 -3.50 13.68
CA ALA A 278 -33.72 -2.59 14.75
C ALA A 278 -34.98 -1.82 14.31
N ALA A 279 -36.06 -2.04 15.05
CA ALA A 279 -37.33 -1.33 14.91
C ALA A 279 -37.21 0.15 15.32
#